data_AF-A0A5P8E6U0-F1
#
_entry.id   AF-A0A5P8E6U0-F1
#
_cell.length_a   1.000
_cell.length_b   1.000
_cell.length_c   1.000
_cell.angle_alpha   90.00
_cell.angle_beta   90.00
_cell.angle_gamma   90.00
#
_symmetry.space_group_name_H-M   'P 1'
#
loop_
_entity.id
_entity.type
_entity.pdbx_description
1 polymer ?
#
loop_
_entity_poly.entity_id
_entity_poly.type
_entity_poly.pdbx_seq_one_letter_code
_entity_poly.pdbx_strand_id
1 'polypeptide(L)' 'MTASQINAELYRQLSIIAEDETLMKKLVKYAKKLVAKKEQDSTLMTEDEFFRRVDEAKKGPAKSFDSIEDLDQYIRSL' A
#
# COMPACT_ATOMS: atom_id res chain seq x y z
N MET A 1 11.11 20.07 5.01
CA MET A 1 11.29 19.95 3.55
C MET A 1 9.97 19.54 2.94
N THR A 2 9.55 20.16 1.84
CA THR A 2 8.36 19.72 1.07
C THR A 2 8.68 18.44 0.29
N ALA A 3 7.65 17.74 -0.20
CA ALA A 3 7.84 16.55 -1.04
C ALA A 3 8.72 16.84 -2.27
N SER A 4 8.56 18.01 -2.89
CA SER A 4 9.39 18.44 -4.02
C SER A 4 10.86 18.62 -3.64
N GLN A 5 11.14 19.24 -2.48
CA GLN A 5 12.50 19.40 -1.97
C GLN A 5 13.16 18.05 -1.64
N ILE A 6 12.40 17.09 -1.11
CA ILE A 6 12.90 15.73 -0.84
C ILE A 6 13.22 15.00 -2.14
N ASN A 7 12.36 15.10 -3.16
CA ASN A 7 12.59 14.47 -4.45
C ASN A 7 13.83 15.04 -5.14
N ALA A 8 14.00 16.37 -5.12
CA ALA A 8 15.19 17.02 -5.68
C ALA A 8 16.48 16.55 -4.97
N GLU A 9 16.44 16.44 -3.65
CA GLU A 9 17.58 15.95 -2.86
C GLU A 9 17.88 14.48 -3.16
N LEU A 10 16.87 13.63 -3.30
CA LEU A 10 17.05 12.23 -3.68
C LEU A 10 17.75 12.10 -5.03
N TYR A 11 17.31 12.85 -6.05
CA TYR A 11 17.94 12.83 -7.37
C TYR A 11 19.38 13.36 -7.33
N ARG A 12 19.66 14.37 -6.50
CA ARG A 12 21.01 14.87 -6.29
C ARG A 12 21.92 13.79 -5.70
N GLN A 13 21.47 13.11 -4.64
CA GLN A 13 22.24 12.04 -3.99
C GLN A 13 22.46 10.85 -4.94
N LEU A 14 21.44 10.49 -5.72
CA LEU A 14 21.55 9.47 -6.76
C LEU A 14 22.64 9.80 -7.78
N SER A 15 22.67 11.04 -8.27
CA SER A 15 23.69 11.51 -9.21
C SER A 15 25.11 11.35 -8.65
N ILE A 16 25.31 11.65 -7.36
CA ILE A 16 26.62 11.54 -6.69
C ILE A 16 27.14 10.10 -6.66
N ILE A 17 26.26 9.12 -6.47
CA ILE A 17 26.66 7.71 -6.29
C ILE A 17 26.44 6.83 -7.52
N ALA A 18 25.92 7.38 -8.63
CA ALA A 18 25.43 6.62 -9.78
C ALA A 18 26.50 5.71 -10.42
N GLU A 19 27.76 6.12 -10.36
CA GLU A 19 28.90 5.38 -10.95
C GLU A 19 29.48 4.32 -9.99
N ASP A 20 29.12 4.34 -8.71
CA ASP A 20 29.55 3.34 -7.73
C ASP A 20 28.51 2.21 -7.63
N GLU A 21 28.80 1.10 -8.30
CA GLU A 21 27.95 -0.09 -8.31
C GLU A 21 27.66 -0.63 -6.89
N THR A 22 28.63 -0.54 -5.98
CA THR A 22 28.48 -1.05 -4.61
C THR A 22 27.49 -0.20 -3.81
N LEU A 23 27.57 1.12 -3.93
CA LEU A 23 26.65 2.05 -3.29
C LEU A 23 25.25 1.96 -3.90
N MET A 24 25.16 1.85 -5.23
CA MET A 24 23.88 1.67 -5.92
C MET A 24 23.17 0.37 -5.51
N LYS A 25 23.89 -0.75 -5.38
CA LYS A 25 23.34 -2.01 -4.85
C LYS A 25 22.77 -1.84 -3.44
N LYS A 26 23.46 -1.10 -2.56
CA LYS A 26 22.98 -0.81 -1.21
C LYS A 26 21.70 0.01 -1.26
N LEU A 27 21.66 1.07 -2.07
CA LEU A 27 20.47 1.92 -2.22
C LEU A 27 19.26 1.11 -2.66
N VAL A 28 19.39 0.29 -3.72
CA VAL A 28 18.31 -0.58 -4.21
C VAL A 28 17.83 -1.53 -3.13
N LYS A 29 18.75 -2.13 -2.35
CA LYS A 29 18.38 -3.01 -1.23
C LYS A 29 17.56 -2.27 -0.16
N TYR A 30 17.92 -1.04 0.19
CA TYR A 30 17.15 -0.24 1.15
C TYR A 30 15.79 0.20 0.60
N ALA A 31 15.73 0.64 -0.65
CA ALA A 31 14.49 0.99 -1.32
C ALA A 31 13.52 -0.20 -1.35
N LYS A 32 14.00 -1.40 -1.72
CA LYS A 32 13.20 -2.64 -1.67
C LYS A 32 12.66 -2.95 -0.28
N LYS A 33 13.43 -2.70 0.78
CA LYS A 33 12.94 -2.87 2.17
C LYS A 33 11.85 -1.88 2.54
N LEU A 34 11.94 -0.63 2.06
CA LEU A 34 10.89 0.37 2.30
C LEU A 34 9.61 0.04 1.54
N VAL A 35 9.73 -0.43 0.29
CA VAL A 35 8.60 -0.93 -0.51
C VAL A 35 7.96 -2.14 0.17
N ALA A 36 8.76 -3.13 0.56
CA ALA A 36 8.26 -4.31 1.27
C ALA A 36 7.57 -3.95 2.59
N LYS A 37 8.06 -2.95 3.33
CA LYS A 37 7.36 -2.46 4.53
C LYS A 37 6.03 -1.77 4.23
N LYS A 38 5.93 -1.06 3.11
CA LYS A 38 4.67 -0.46 2.63
C LYS A 38 3.69 -1.55 2.16
N GLU A 39 4.18 -2.59 1.52
CA GLU A 39 3.38 -3.75 1.07
C GLU A 39 3.02 -4.72 2.21
N GLN A 40 3.82 -4.79 3.28
CA GLN A 40 3.54 -5.55 4.49
C GLN A 40 2.58 -4.86 5.46
N ASP A 41 2.11 -3.65 5.13
CA ASP A 41 0.96 -3.09 5.84
C ASP A 41 -0.27 -3.95 5.50
N SER A 42 -0.57 -4.91 6.38
CA SER A 42 -1.68 -5.87 6.20
C SER A 42 -3.06 -5.20 6.08
N THR A 43 -3.14 -3.89 6.31
CA THR A 43 -4.35 -3.09 6.10
C THR A 43 -4.48 -2.55 4.68
N LEU A 44 -3.39 -2.57 3.89
CA LEU A 44 -3.36 -2.14 2.50
C LEU A 44 -3.47 -3.36 1.57
N MET A 45 -4.19 -3.19 0.46
CA MET A 45 -4.25 -4.14 -0.63
C MET A 45 -3.99 -3.40 -1.94
N THR A 46 -3.51 -4.11 -2.97
CA THR A 46 -3.36 -3.51 -4.29
C THR A 46 -4.73 -3.26 -4.94
N GLU A 47 -4.77 -2.39 -5.96
CA GLU A 47 -5.99 -2.14 -6.74
C GLU A 47 -6.55 -3.44 -7.35
N ASP A 48 -5.67 -4.28 -7.90
CA ASP A 48 -6.06 -5.58 -8.45
C ASP A 48 -6.64 -6.52 -7.38
N GLU A 49 -6.06 -6.54 -6.17
CA GLU A 49 -6.56 -7.34 -5.05
C GLU A 49 -7.94 -6.86 -4.58
N PHE A 50 -8.15 -5.53 -4.58
CA PHE A 50 -9.45 -4.94 -4.27
C PHE A 50 -10.52 -5.38 -5.26
N PHE A 51 -10.27 -5.24 -6.56
CA PHE A 51 -11.25 -5.62 -7.58
C PHE A 51 -11.54 -7.12 -7.59
N ARG A 52 -10.53 -7.96 -7.35
CA ARG A 52 -10.74 -9.40 -7.18
C ARG A 52 -11.69 -9.71 -6.01
N ARG A 53 -11.51 -9.07 -4.84
CA ARG A 53 -12.41 -9.26 -3.68
C ARG A 53 -13.82 -8.78 -3.98
N VAL A 54 -13.98 -7.67 -4.69
CA VAL A 54 -15.29 -7.17 -5.12
C VAL A 54 -15.98 -8.17 -6.05
N ASP A 55 -15.26 -8.75 -7.01
CA ASP A 55 -15.82 -9.73 -7.95
C ASP A 55 -16.18 -11.07 -7.29
N GLU A 56 -15.43 -11.48 -6.26
CA GLU A 56 -15.79 -12.62 -5.41
C GLU A 56 -17.04 -12.32 -4.58
N ALA A 57 -17.12 -11.13 -3.96
CA ALA A 57 -18.27 -10.72 -3.16
C ALA A 57 -19.58 -10.64 -3.97
N LYS A 58 -19.51 -10.21 -5.24
CA LYS A 58 -20.66 -10.19 -6.17
C LYS A 58 -21.27 -11.58 -6.41
N LYS A 59 -20.49 -12.65 -6.25
CA LYS A 59 -20.93 -14.04 -6.47
C LYS A 59 -21.46 -14.69 -5.19
N GLY A 60 -21.22 -14.09 -4.04
CA GLY A 60 -21.62 -14.60 -2.73
C GLY A 60 -23.04 -14.18 -2.34
N PRO A 61 -23.57 -14.77 -1.26
CA PRO A 61 -24.82 -14.30 -0.66
C PRO A 61 -24.65 -12.88 -0.14
N ALA A 62 -25.53 -11.97 -0.59
CA ALA A 62 -25.61 -10.63 -0.07
C ALA A 62 -26.56 -10.58 1.13
N LYS A 63 -26.19 -9.81 2.17
CA LYS A 63 -27.07 -9.50 3.29
C LYS A 63 -27.46 -8.02 3.20
N SER A 64 -28.76 -7.78 3.09
CA SER A 64 -29.33 -6.43 3.20
C SER A 64 -29.69 -6.14 4.65
N PHE A 65 -29.71 -4.86 4.99
CA PHE A 65 -30.15 -4.35 6.28
C PHE A 65 -31.21 -3.29 6.03
N ASP A 66 -32.28 -3.30 6.81
CA ASP A 66 -33.42 -2.40 6.62
C ASP A 66 -33.18 -1.04 7.29
N SER A 67 -32.22 -0.97 8.22
CA SER A 67 -31.83 0.25 8.92
C SER A 67 -30.33 0.28 9.26
N ILE A 68 -29.83 1.46 9.64
CA ILE A 68 -28.45 1.62 10.12
C ILE A 68 -28.29 0.91 11.46
N GLU A 69 -29.33 0.94 12.30
CA GLU A 69 -29.38 0.28 13.60
C GLU A 69 -29.23 -1.24 13.48
N ASP A 70 -29.90 -1.87 12.49
CA ASP A 70 -29.76 -3.31 12.23
C ASP A 70 -28.35 -3.69 11.75
N LEU A 71 -27.74 -2.83 10.93
CA LEU A 71 -26.34 -3.00 10.50
C LEU A 71 -25.37 -2.89 11.67
N ASP A 72 -25.53 -1.87 12.53
CA ASP A 72 -24.67 -1.66 13.70
C ASP A 72 -24.79 -2.82 14.69
N GLN A 73 -26.01 -3.30 14.96
CA GLN A 73 -26.23 -4.46 15.81
C GLN A 73 -25.56 -5.72 15.26
N TYR A 74 -25.66 -5.95 13.94
CA TYR A 74 -24.99 -7.08 13.29
C TYR A 74 -23.47 -6.97 13.40
N ILE A 75 -22.87 -5.82 13.10
CA ILE A 75 -21.42 -5.61 13.16
C ILE A 75 -20.90 -5.84 14.59
N ARG A 76 -21.61 -5.36 15.62
CA ARG A 76 -21.24 -5.56 17.03
C ARG A 76 -21.33 -7.01 17.49
N SER A 77 -22.08 -7.85 16.77
CA SER A 77 -22.27 -9.27 17.09
C SER A 77 -21.26 -10.21 16.42
N LEU A 78 -20.44 -9.69 15.50
CA LEU A 78 -19.34 -10.41 14.84
C LEU A 78 -18.09 -10.44 15.72
#